data_AF-A0A4C1ZSG8-F1
#
_entry.id   AF-A0A4C1ZSG8-F1
#
_cell.length_a   1.000
_cell.length_b   1.000
_cell.length_c   1.000
_cell.angle_alpha   90.00
_cell.angle_beta   90.00
_cell.angle_gamma   90.00
#
_symmetry.space_group_name_H-M   'P 1'
#
loop_
_entity.id
_entity.type
_entity.pdbx_description
1 polymer ?
#
loop_
_entity_poly.entity_id
_entity_poly.type
_entity_poly.pdbx_seq_one_letter_code
_entity_poly.pdbx_strand_id
1 'polypeptide(L)'
;MILKLKKNLQDVYYITEDFPKEVLEKRKELKSKLIEERAKGNIAHIKFDQLVVKKGIQINEKRKRDQSTSPATQNQAKKPVNDNALMKENIRNAFDLLRPKSNSISNIPKQSK
;
A
#
# COMPACT_ATOMS: atom_id res chain seq x y z
N MET A 1 11.28 24.93 -7.55
CA MET A 1 11.90 24.07 -8.59
C MET A 1 10.90 23.87 -9.72
N ILE A 2 10.98 24.69 -10.77
CA ILE A 2 10.02 24.70 -11.89
C ILE A 2 10.11 23.40 -12.71
N LEU A 3 11.32 22.83 -12.87
CA LEU A 3 11.52 21.59 -13.63
C LEU A 3 10.79 20.35 -13.09
N LYS A 4 10.38 20.31 -11.81
CA LYS A 4 9.62 19.17 -11.26
C LYS A 4 8.24 19.01 -11.92
N LEU A 5 7.68 20.10 -12.44
CA LEU A 5 6.38 20.14 -13.10
C LEU A 5 6.48 19.87 -14.61
N LYS A 6 7.69 19.71 -15.17
CA LYS A 6 7.94 19.50 -16.61
C LYS A 6 7.09 18.38 -17.22
N LYS A 7 6.83 17.31 -16.45
CA LYS A 7 5.99 16.18 -16.88
C LYS A 7 4.53 16.53 -17.18
N ASN A 8 4.06 17.68 -16.71
CA ASN A 8 2.69 18.15 -16.92
C ASN A 8 2.59 19.14 -18.09
N LEU A 9 3.70 19.49 -18.75
CA LEU A 9 3.70 20.38 -19.91
C LEU A 9 3.51 19.58 -21.20
N GLN A 10 2.94 20.23 -22.21
CA GLN A 10 2.81 19.65 -23.55
C GLN A 10 4.19 19.33 -24.15
N ASP A 11 4.26 18.23 -24.90
CA ASP A 11 5.49 17.67 -25.48
C ASP A 11 6.20 18.56 -26.51
N VAL A 12 5.64 19.74 -26.80
CA VAL A 12 6.16 20.70 -27.77
C VAL A 12 7.42 21.43 -27.26
N TYR A 13 7.60 21.56 -25.94
CA TYR A 13 8.66 22.40 -25.37
C TYR A 13 9.79 21.62 -24.69
N TYR A 14 11.03 21.86 -25.11
CA TYR A 14 12.24 21.28 -24.51
C TYR A 14 12.80 22.14 -23.38
N ILE A 15 12.33 21.90 -22.17
CA ILE A 15 12.85 22.57 -20.96
C ILE A 15 14.02 21.77 -20.39
N THR A 16 15.18 22.41 -20.27
CA THR A 16 16.41 21.84 -19.67
C THR A 16 17.01 22.82 -18.66
N GLU A 17 17.86 22.32 -17.77
CA GLU A 17 18.63 23.18 -16.86
C GLU A 17 19.80 23.81 -17.62
N ASP A 18 20.09 25.07 -17.33
CA ASP A 18 21.27 25.75 -17.84
C ASP A 18 22.49 25.35 -17.00
N PHE A 19 23.56 24.93 -17.68
CA PHE A 19 24.79 24.45 -17.06
C PHE A 19 26.01 25.10 -17.72
N PRO A 20 27.09 25.36 -16.97
CA PRO A 20 28.33 25.85 -17.55
C PRO A 20 28.92 24.82 -18.52
N LYS A 21 29.70 25.30 -19.49
CA LYS A 21 30.26 24.49 -20.58
C LYS A 21 31.04 23.26 -20.07
N GLU A 22 31.84 23.44 -19.03
CA GLU A 22 32.63 22.38 -18.40
C GLU A 22 31.76 21.21 -17.90
N VAL A 23 30.59 21.51 -17.34
CA VAL A 23 29.64 20.50 -16.85
C VAL A 23 28.97 19.79 -18.02
N LEU A 24 28.66 20.49 -19.11
CA LEU A 24 28.08 19.88 -20.30
C LEU A 24 29.02 18.86 -20.96
N GLU A 25 30.32 19.15 -21.01
CA GLU A 25 31.34 18.24 -21.52
C GLU A 25 31.46 16.98 -20.66
N LYS A 26 31.62 17.13 -19.33
CA LYS A 26 31.61 16.00 -18.39
C LYS A 26 30.36 15.15 -18.52
N ARG A 27 29.18 15.76 -18.69
CA ARG A 27 27.92 15.03 -18.88
C ARG A 27 27.89 14.23 -20.17
N LYS A 28 28.50 14.71 -21.26
CA LYS A 28 28.61 13.95 -22.52
C LYS A 28 29.42 12.68 -22.31
N GLU A 29 30.54 12.77 -21.60
CA GLU A 29 31.38 11.62 -21.27
C GLU A 29 30.64 10.62 -20.37
N LEU A 30 30.00 11.10 -19.30
CA LEU A 30 29.28 10.26 -18.34
C LEU A 30 28.05 9.55 -18.93
N LYS A 31 27.50 10.03 -20.05
CA LYS A 31 26.36 9.37 -20.73
C LYS A 31 26.72 7.96 -21.19
N SER A 32 27.94 7.73 -21.68
CA SER A 32 28.40 6.40 -22.10
C SER A 32 28.35 5.39 -20.95
N LYS A 33 29.02 5.72 -19.84
CA LYS A 33 29.03 4.95 -18.59
C LYS A 33 27.64 4.72 -18.02
N LEU A 34 26.75 5.71 -18.13
CA LEU A 34 25.36 5.57 -17.68
C LEU A 34 24.58 4.53 -18.49
N ILE A 35 24.80 4.44 -19.81
CA ILE A 35 24.16 3.43 -20.65
C ILE A 35 24.66 2.04 -20.27
N GLU A 36 25.97 1.89 -20.05
CA GLU A 36 26.56 0.62 -19.59
C GLU A 36 25.99 0.17 -18.25
N GLU A 37 25.90 1.06 -17.26
CA GLU A 37 25.33 0.74 -15.95
C GLU A 37 23.84 0.37 -16.03
N ARG A 38 23.07 1.01 -16.92
CA ARG A 38 21.68 0.63 -17.18
C ARG A 38 21.56 -0.73 -17.86
N ALA A 39 22.46 -1.03 -18.80
CA ALA A 39 22.50 -2.33 -19.47
C ALA A 39 22.83 -3.47 -18.48
N LYS A 40 23.66 -3.19 -17.46
CA LYS A 40 23.92 -4.12 -16.33
C LYS A 40 22.73 -4.31 -15.39
N GLY A 41 21.64 -3.54 -15.55
CA GLY A 41 20.48 -3.59 -14.67
C GLY A 41 20.57 -2.71 -13.42
N ASN A 42 21.58 -1.82 -13.33
CA ASN A 42 21.68 -0.85 -12.24
C ASN A 42 20.85 0.41 -12.54
N ILE A 43 20.34 1.05 -11.49
CA ILE A 43 19.63 2.33 -11.61
C ILE A 43 20.65 3.46 -11.57
N ALA A 44 21.05 3.95 -12.74
CA ALA A 44 22.02 5.04 -12.89
C ALA A 44 21.38 6.34 -13.42
N HIS A 45 21.73 7.47 -12.81
CA HIS A 45 21.34 8.82 -13.23
C HIS A 45 22.48 9.82 -13.04
N ILE A 46 22.54 10.84 -13.88
CA ILE A 46 23.52 11.92 -13.78
C ILE A 46 22.90 13.08 -13.00
N LYS A 47 23.58 13.51 -11.93
CA LYS A 47 23.22 14.69 -11.15
C LYS A 47 24.36 15.70 -11.27
N PHE A 48 24.09 16.86 -11.86
CA PHE A 48 25.10 17.87 -12.21
C PHE A 48 26.26 17.25 -13.02
N ASP A 49 27.44 17.08 -12.44
CA ASP A 49 28.65 16.51 -13.05
C ASP A 49 29.00 15.10 -12.55
N GLN A 50 28.10 14.46 -11.78
CA GLN A 50 28.36 13.17 -11.15
C GLN A 50 27.41 12.08 -11.66
N LEU A 51 27.95 10.86 -11.81
CA LEU A 51 27.17 9.66 -12.08
C LEU A 51 26.79 8.99 -10.76
N VAL A 52 25.51 8.97 -10.44
CA VAL A 52 24.98 8.29 -9.26
C VAL A 52 24.45 6.93 -9.67
N VAL A 53 25.17 5.87 -9.28
CA VAL A 53 24.76 4.48 -9.49
C VAL A 53 24.11 3.97 -8.21
N LYS A 54 22.85 3.54 -8.32
CA LYS A 54 22.18 2.74 -7.30
C LYS A 54 22.14 1.31 -7.80
N LYS A 55 22.81 0.40 -7.08
CA LYS A 55 22.78 -1.03 -7.38
C LYS A 55 21.33 -1.49 -7.42
N GLY A 56 20.95 -2.19 -8.50
CA GLY A 56 19.58 -2.64 -8.73
C GLY A 56 19.06 -3.43 -7.53
N ILE A 57 17.83 -3.13 -7.14
CA ILE A 57 16.99 -3.77 -6.11
C ILE A 57 17.78 -4.77 -5.26
N GLN A 58 18.44 -4.29 -4.18
CA GLN A 58 18.42 -5.12 -2.97
C GLN A 58 16.94 -5.34 -2.75
N ILE A 59 16.47 -6.56 -2.98
CA ILE A 59 15.12 -6.98 -2.61
C ILE A 59 15.14 -6.91 -1.10
N ASN A 60 15.03 -5.69 -0.58
CA ASN A 60 14.56 -5.43 0.75
C ASN A 60 13.15 -5.98 0.66
N GLU A 61 13.04 -7.26 0.99
CA GLU A 61 11.86 -8.08 1.14
C GLU A 61 10.94 -7.45 2.19
N LYS A 62 10.56 -6.20 1.97
CA LYS A 62 9.70 -5.39 2.82
C LYS A 62 8.28 -5.67 2.38
N ARG A 63 7.90 -6.93 2.61
CA ARG A 63 6.71 -7.35 3.36
C ARG A 63 6.52 -8.85 3.12
N LYS A 64 6.86 -9.64 4.14
CA LYS A 64 6.31 -10.99 4.41
C LYS A 64 4.82 -10.88 4.73
N ARG A 65 4.01 -10.22 3.88
CA ARG A 65 2.57 -10.31 4.04
C ARG A 65 2.18 -11.60 3.33
N ASP A 66 1.84 -12.61 4.11
CA ASP A 66 1.21 -13.80 3.57
C ASP A 66 -0.01 -13.38 2.75
N GLN A 67 -0.19 -14.02 1.61
CA GLN A 67 -1.41 -13.87 0.83
C GLN A 67 -2.55 -14.31 1.73
N SER A 68 -3.32 -13.36 2.24
CA SER A 68 -4.51 -13.66 3.03
C SER A 68 -5.47 -14.41 2.12
N THR A 69 -5.56 -15.73 2.27
CA THR A 69 -6.67 -16.49 1.71
C THR A 69 -7.90 -16.08 2.50
N SER A 70 -8.62 -15.09 1.97
CA SER A 70 -9.98 -14.79 2.39
C SER A 70 -10.75 -16.11 2.49
N PRO A 71 -11.61 -16.33 3.49
CA PRO A 71 -12.43 -17.54 3.53
C PRO A 71 -13.18 -17.62 2.21
N ALA A 72 -12.95 -18.69 1.45
CA ALA A 72 -13.76 -18.98 0.29
C ALA A 72 -15.22 -18.96 0.77
N THR A 73 -16.06 -18.17 0.14
CA THR A 73 -17.51 -18.25 0.29
C THR A 73 -17.95 -19.62 -0.19
N GLN A 74 -17.77 -20.63 0.66
CA GLN A 74 -18.41 -21.90 0.53
C GLN A 74 -19.82 -21.66 1.03
N ASN A 75 -20.72 -21.49 0.07
CA ASN A 75 -22.16 -21.55 0.25
C ASN A 75 -22.49 -22.80 1.09
N GLN A 76 -22.62 -22.64 2.40
CA GLN A 76 -23.35 -23.56 3.25
C GLN A 76 -24.50 -22.78 3.85
N ALA A 77 -25.66 -23.06 3.28
CA ALA A 77 -26.92 -22.49 3.68
C ALA A 77 -27.26 -22.88 5.13
N LYS A 78 -27.78 -21.89 5.86
CA LYS A 78 -28.68 -21.97 7.03
C LYS A 78 -28.07 -22.39 8.38
N LYS A 79 -27.90 -21.39 9.25
CA LYS A 79 -28.78 -21.24 10.43
C LYS A 79 -29.16 -19.78 10.60
N PRO A 80 -30.45 -19.42 10.75
CA PRO A 80 -30.81 -18.07 11.12
C PRO A 80 -30.53 -17.90 12.62
N VAL A 81 -29.51 -17.12 12.97
CA VAL A 81 -29.62 -16.32 14.19
C VAL A 81 -30.34 -15.06 13.76
N ASN A 82 -31.66 -15.22 13.61
CA ASN A 82 -32.55 -14.13 13.90
C ASN A 82 -32.25 -13.78 15.35
N ASP A 83 -31.92 -12.53 15.61
CA ASP A 83 -32.79 -11.74 16.45
C ASP A 83 -32.23 -10.33 16.50
N ASN A 84 -33.10 -9.41 16.17
CA ASN A 84 -32.99 -8.00 16.45
C ASN A 84 -32.67 -7.80 17.94
N ALA A 85 -31.39 -7.80 18.30
CA ALA A 85 -30.97 -7.24 19.58
C ALA A 85 -30.67 -5.76 19.34
N LEU A 86 -31.76 -5.00 19.32
CA LEU A 86 -31.80 -3.63 19.78
C LEU A 86 -30.74 -3.42 20.88
N MET A 87 -29.81 -2.51 20.59
CA MET A 87 -28.66 -2.06 21.38
C MET A 87 -28.73 -2.35 22.89
N LYS A 88 -27.73 -3.06 23.44
CA LYS A 88 -27.41 -2.93 24.88
C LYS A 88 -26.16 -2.09 25.03
N GLU A 89 -26.37 -0.81 25.29
CA GLU A 89 -25.32 0.20 25.53
C GLU A 89 -24.44 -0.04 26.79
N ASN A 90 -24.51 -1.22 27.42
CA ASN A 90 -23.79 -1.53 28.66
C ASN A 90 -22.86 -2.74 28.57
N ILE A 91 -22.53 -3.22 27.37
CA ILE A 91 -21.48 -4.25 27.23
C ILE A 91 -20.13 -3.53 27.22
N ARG A 92 -19.48 -3.48 28.40
CA ARG A 92 -18.15 -2.86 28.54
C ARG A 92 -17.01 -3.74 27.99
N ASN A 93 -17.25 -5.05 27.84
CA ASN A 93 -16.23 -6.02 27.41
C ASN A 93 -16.76 -6.98 26.33
N ALA A 94 -16.03 -7.06 25.21
CA ALA A 94 -16.39 -7.89 24.07
C ALA A 94 -16.37 -9.40 24.36
N PHE A 95 -15.55 -9.85 25.33
CA PHE A 95 -15.45 -11.27 25.70
C PHE A 95 -16.65 -11.79 26.49
N ASP A 96 -17.48 -10.92 27.08
CA ASP A 96 -18.69 -11.33 27.80
C ASP A 96 -19.79 -11.86 26.87
N LEU A 97 -19.71 -11.53 25.58
CA LEU A 97 -20.56 -12.09 24.52
C LEU A 97 -20.21 -13.54 24.17
N LEU A 98 -18.95 -13.94 24.41
CA LEU A 98 -18.42 -15.25 24.06
C LEU A 98 -18.50 -16.24 25.22
N ARG A 99 -18.84 -15.78 26.42
CA ARG A 99 -18.96 -16.65 27.59
C ARG A 99 -20.25 -17.48 27.50
N PRO A 100 -20.18 -18.82 27.51
CA PRO A 100 -21.38 -19.65 27.53
C PRO A 100 -22.14 -19.41 28.84
N LYS A 101 -23.41 -18.99 28.72
CA LYS A 101 -24.30 -18.79 29.87
C LYS A 101 -25.03 -20.09 30.19
N SER A 102 -25.11 -20.43 31.48
CA SER A 102 -25.94 -21.54 31.96
C SER A 102 -27.42 -21.16 31.86
N ASN A 103 -28.22 -22.03 31.25
CA ASN A 103 -29.67 -21.82 31.11
C ASN A 103 -30.38 -22.21 32.40
N SER A 104 -30.92 -21.24 33.15
CA SER A 104 -31.89 -21.48 34.22
C SER A 104 -33.27 -20.98 33.79
N ILE A 105 -34.22 -21.89 33.69
CA ILE A 105 -35.64 -21.69 33.32
C ILE A 105 -36.43 -21.11 34.51
N SER A 106 -37.30 -20.11 34.28
CA SER A 106 -38.67 -20.09 34.82
C SER A 106 -39.54 -18.98 34.22
N ASN A 107 -40.76 -19.39 33.83
CA ASN A 107 -41.85 -18.64 33.22
C ASN A 107 -42.48 -17.57 34.12
N ILE A 108 -43.12 -16.54 33.53
CA ILE A 108 -44.46 -16.04 33.92
C ILE A 108 -45.16 -15.49 32.64
N PRO A 109 -46.39 -15.91 32.31
CA PRO A 109 -47.20 -15.30 31.25
C PRO A 109 -48.01 -14.11 31.80
N LYS A 110 -48.18 -13.04 31.02
CA LYS A 110 -49.19 -12.01 31.28
C LYS A 110 -50.25 -12.03 30.18
N GLN A 111 -51.49 -12.19 30.64
CA GLN A 111 -52.71 -12.37 29.86
C GLN A 111 -53.16 -11.09 29.14
N SER A 112 -53.88 -11.29 28.05
CA SER A 112 -54.53 -10.32 27.18
C SER A 112 -55.77 -9.65 27.78
N LYS A 113 -56.02 -8.40 27.40
CA LYS A 113 -57.33 -7.91 26.96
C LYS A 113 -57.14 -7.00 25.76
#